data_AF-A0A376GFU1-F1
#
_entry.id   AF-A0A376GFU1-F1
#
_cell.length_a   1.000
_cell.length_b   1.000
_cell.length_c   1.000
_cell.angle_alpha   90.00
_cell.angle_beta   90.00
_cell.angle_gamma   90.00
#
_symmetry.space_group_name_H-M   'P 1'
#
loop_
_entity.id
_entity.type
_entity.pdbx_description
1 polymer ?
#
loop_
_entity_poly.entity_id
_entity_poly.type
_entity_poly.pdbx_seq_one_letter_code
_entity_poly.pdbx_strand_id
1 'polypeptide(L)'
;MRTRLFFLATTLFTVSTLSAQKFEIDTLQYQGSDKNIINLVVLADGYTKDELKYYKEDAKRFTDYFFKTEPLSQYINYFNVFVINSISEESGAIHPYSTKECPTEKVDWDQLPERYNKFVKKYEVPKTNPNTIFGSSFDISGIHRLVVPTKNEKVLQVLKDNIPNYSQVVILVNSPFYGGSGGEFATTTVNFKSNDIAVHEIGHSFAKLSDEYWSGPLYTVPGPNKTQNIQDVPWKNWIGTNGIGIYAYGEKDARAQWFRPHEFCKMQYLIAPFCNVCQEEFIEVIHQKTNPIISTKPAVDTPVNTENMNAFTLNLVKPVPNTLKVKWILNNKLIAENLDSIHLNKGQFNLEKNILRAEVTDTTQLVRKENHANHMYTTQWEITKPNNESLTPPVLTWGEKQESCYNEHQALTVKNPEAKVEYFWYDELNSTQPFVKGSNIISPTITENKTYYVESNWNNKKSERKAIQITVLEKINFSEKVSIKQNKKDGTIILTLKNTDDKKYKFEWLDEDGNRIYNFDPKENKTVYKGSDSSTITIKNESLGFTIFVKKIDKETTCSSEKVTIKL
;
A
#
# COMPACT_ATOMS: atom_id res chain seq x y z
N MET A 1 74.15 -45.47 28.70
CA MET A 1 73.18 -46.07 27.75
C MET A 1 72.03 -45.07 27.56
N ARG A 2 71.88 -44.52 26.34
CA ARG A 2 70.78 -43.67 25.83
C ARG A 2 70.54 -42.28 26.47
N THR A 3 71.14 -41.27 25.84
CA THR A 3 70.75 -39.86 25.94
C THR A 3 69.67 -39.56 24.89
N ARG A 4 68.51 -39.03 25.30
CA ARG A 4 67.39 -38.71 24.40
C ARG A 4 67.60 -37.33 23.77
N LEU A 5 67.63 -37.26 22.44
CA LEU A 5 67.47 -36.02 21.66
C LEU A 5 65.96 -35.76 21.46
N PHE A 6 65.47 -34.61 21.92
CA PHE A 6 64.16 -34.09 21.54
C PHE A 6 64.31 -33.22 20.29
N PHE A 7 63.70 -33.63 19.18
CA PHE A 7 63.50 -32.78 18.01
C PHE A 7 62.15 -32.05 18.17
N LEU A 8 62.20 -30.72 18.26
CA LEU A 8 61.03 -29.86 18.25
C LEU A 8 60.66 -29.59 16.78
N ALA A 9 59.59 -30.20 16.29
CA ALA A 9 59.05 -29.92 14.96
C ALA A 9 58.10 -28.71 15.07
N THR A 10 58.52 -27.56 14.57
CA THR A 10 57.65 -26.38 14.38
C THR A 10 56.78 -26.58 13.14
N THR A 11 55.51 -26.92 13.36
CA THR A 11 54.45 -26.89 12.34
C THR A 11 54.04 -25.44 12.08
N LEU A 12 54.36 -24.90 10.89
CA LEU A 12 53.77 -23.67 10.39
C LEU A 12 52.28 -23.92 10.08
N PHE A 13 51.39 -23.39 10.90
CA PHE A 13 49.98 -23.21 10.55
C PHE A 13 49.87 -22.00 9.62
N THR A 14 49.71 -22.23 8.32
CA THR A 14 49.24 -21.19 7.39
C THR A 14 47.76 -20.96 7.66
N VAL A 15 47.43 -19.89 8.38
CA VAL A 15 46.05 -19.41 8.51
C VAL A 15 45.66 -18.77 7.18
N SER A 16 44.99 -19.55 6.32
CA SER A 16 44.32 -19.00 5.15
C SER A 16 43.06 -18.27 5.60
N THR A 17 43.09 -16.94 5.55
CA THR A 17 41.91 -16.10 5.75
C THR A 17 40.95 -16.32 4.56
N LEU A 18 39.89 -17.11 4.77
CA LEU A 18 38.76 -17.18 3.84
C LEU A 18 38.03 -15.83 3.88
N SER A 19 38.23 -15.00 2.88
CA SER A 19 37.38 -13.81 2.68
C SER A 19 36.00 -14.24 2.19
N ALA A 20 34.96 -13.89 2.96
CA ALA A 20 33.57 -14.09 2.56
C ALA A 20 33.29 -13.37 1.22
N GLN A 21 32.64 -14.04 0.28
CA GLN A 21 32.36 -13.45 -1.03
C GLN A 21 31.14 -12.53 -0.91
N LYS A 22 31.41 -11.23 -0.84
CA LYS A 22 30.38 -10.19 -0.84
C LYS A 22 30.04 -9.79 -2.27
N PHE A 23 28.75 -9.80 -2.58
CA PHE A 23 28.22 -9.31 -3.84
C PHE A 23 27.49 -7.98 -3.63
N GLU A 24 27.37 -7.22 -4.71
CA GLU A 24 26.47 -6.07 -4.73
C GLU A 24 25.02 -6.55 -4.59
N ILE A 25 24.24 -5.83 -3.78
CA ILE A 25 22.83 -6.14 -3.54
C ILE A 25 22.01 -4.96 -4.03
N ASP A 26 21.14 -5.22 -5.00
CA ASP A 26 20.11 -4.30 -5.43
C ASP A 26 18.83 -4.54 -4.62
N THR A 27 18.13 -3.47 -4.25
CA THR A 27 16.85 -3.55 -3.54
C THR A 27 15.71 -3.12 -4.47
N LEU A 28 14.85 -4.07 -4.85
CA LEU A 28 13.68 -3.78 -5.69
C LEU A 28 12.50 -3.26 -4.87
N GLN A 29 12.38 -3.71 -3.62
CA GLN A 29 11.33 -3.27 -2.71
C GLN A 29 11.83 -3.32 -1.26
N TYR A 30 11.52 -2.29 -0.47
CA TYR A 30 11.90 -2.21 0.94
C TYR A 30 10.78 -1.59 1.79
N GLN A 31 10.38 -2.28 2.85
CA GLN A 31 9.23 -1.96 3.71
C GLN A 31 9.64 -1.69 5.16
N GLY A 32 10.95 -1.72 5.46
CA GLY A 32 11.49 -1.61 6.80
C GLY A 32 12.31 -2.84 7.19
N SER A 33 12.67 -2.94 8.47
CA SER A 33 13.62 -3.92 9.02
C SER A 33 13.51 -5.34 8.43
N ASP A 34 14.63 -6.06 8.46
CA ASP A 34 14.66 -7.49 8.14
C ASP A 34 13.96 -8.36 9.21
N LYS A 35 13.55 -7.75 10.33
CA LYS A 35 12.71 -8.33 11.37
C LYS A 35 11.25 -8.05 11.05
N ASN A 36 10.42 -9.09 11.06
CA ASN A 36 8.96 -9.03 10.89
C ASN A 36 8.44 -8.67 9.49
N ILE A 37 9.29 -8.75 8.45
CA ILE A 37 8.93 -8.64 7.03
C ILE A 37 9.55 -9.81 6.26
N ILE A 38 8.89 -10.28 5.19
CA ILE A 38 9.39 -11.38 4.39
C ILE A 38 10.51 -10.88 3.49
N ASN A 39 11.70 -11.47 3.58
CA ASN A 39 12.79 -11.16 2.67
C ASN A 39 12.81 -12.17 1.51
N LEU A 40 12.30 -11.76 0.35
CA LEU A 40 12.44 -12.51 -0.91
C LEU A 40 13.79 -12.17 -1.53
N VAL A 41 14.66 -13.18 -1.66
CA VAL A 41 15.98 -13.03 -2.25
C VAL A 41 16.02 -13.68 -3.63
N VAL A 42 16.37 -12.89 -4.65
CA VAL A 42 16.62 -13.39 -6.00
C VAL A 42 18.13 -13.51 -6.21
N LEU A 43 18.59 -14.66 -6.68
CA LEU A 43 19.98 -14.94 -7.02
C LEU A 43 20.16 -15.05 -8.53
N ALA A 44 21.28 -14.57 -9.04
CA ALA A 44 21.68 -14.73 -10.44
C ALA A 44 22.51 -16.00 -10.66
N ASP A 45 22.14 -16.84 -11.61
CA ASP A 45 23.03 -17.86 -12.18
C ASP A 45 23.20 -17.68 -13.70
N GLY A 46 24.42 -17.89 -14.20
CA GLY A 46 24.73 -17.77 -15.63
C GLY A 46 24.80 -16.34 -16.16
N TYR A 47 24.89 -15.33 -15.29
CA TYR A 47 25.17 -13.94 -15.69
C TYR A 47 26.63 -13.59 -15.43
N THR A 48 27.33 -13.16 -16.47
CA THR A 48 28.66 -12.55 -16.32
C THR A 48 28.54 -11.14 -15.75
N LYS A 49 29.68 -10.53 -15.36
CA LYS A 49 29.71 -9.17 -14.81
C LYS A 49 29.06 -8.14 -15.75
N ASP A 50 29.30 -8.24 -17.05
CA ASP A 50 28.77 -7.32 -18.06
C ASP A 50 27.26 -7.53 -18.35
N GLU A 51 26.72 -8.67 -17.91
CA GLU A 51 25.32 -9.04 -18.06
C GLU A 51 24.47 -8.74 -16.82
N LEU A 52 25.04 -8.23 -15.73
CA LEU A 52 24.28 -7.88 -14.52
C LEU A 52 23.20 -6.81 -14.77
N LYS A 53 23.40 -5.94 -15.78
CA LYS A 53 22.35 -5.00 -16.24
C LYS A 53 21.08 -5.72 -16.71
N TYR A 54 21.26 -6.85 -17.40
CA TYR A 54 20.16 -7.69 -17.88
C TYR A 54 19.51 -8.46 -16.75
N TYR A 55 20.32 -8.99 -15.83
CA TYR A 55 19.84 -9.66 -14.64
C TYR A 55 18.87 -8.77 -13.83
N LYS A 56 19.20 -7.49 -13.65
CA LYS A 56 18.32 -6.56 -12.93
C LYS A 56 16.95 -6.41 -13.59
N GLU A 57 16.90 -6.34 -14.92
CA GLU A 57 15.65 -6.31 -15.68
C GLU A 57 14.88 -7.63 -15.55
N ASP A 58 15.59 -8.76 -15.64
CA ASP A 58 14.99 -10.09 -15.54
C ASP A 58 14.42 -10.35 -14.14
N ALA A 59 15.16 -10.00 -13.09
CA ALA A 59 14.72 -10.07 -11.70
C ALA A 59 13.49 -9.19 -11.49
N LYS A 60 13.47 -7.97 -12.01
CA LYS A 60 12.28 -7.11 -11.94
C LYS A 60 11.08 -7.74 -12.64
N ARG A 61 11.24 -8.28 -13.85
CA ARG A 61 10.12 -8.93 -14.56
C ARG A 61 9.58 -10.13 -13.79
N PHE A 62 10.45 -10.95 -13.21
CA PHE A 62 10.04 -12.06 -12.36
C PHE A 62 9.28 -11.56 -11.13
N THR A 63 9.83 -10.58 -10.41
CA THR A 63 9.18 -9.99 -9.21
C THR A 63 7.82 -9.36 -9.54
N ASP A 64 7.72 -8.63 -10.66
CA ASP A 64 6.45 -8.07 -11.14
C ASP A 64 5.44 -9.19 -11.46
N TYR A 65 5.88 -10.33 -11.99
CA TYR A 65 5.03 -11.49 -12.23
C TYR A 65 4.58 -12.16 -10.94
N PHE A 66 5.51 -12.36 -10.01
CA PHE A 66 5.28 -12.96 -8.70
C PHE A 66 4.18 -12.20 -7.94
N PHE A 67 4.29 -10.87 -7.85
CA PHE A 67 3.29 -10.03 -7.18
C PHE A 67 2.03 -9.73 -8.01
N LYS A 68 1.93 -10.21 -9.26
CA LYS A 68 0.64 -10.24 -9.97
C LYS A 68 -0.19 -11.46 -9.61
N THR A 69 0.42 -12.48 -8.99
CA THR A 69 -0.29 -13.69 -8.59
C THR A 69 -1.03 -13.46 -7.28
N GLU A 70 -2.31 -13.82 -7.21
CA GLU A 70 -3.07 -13.78 -5.95
C GLU A 70 -2.66 -14.95 -5.02
N PRO A 71 -2.50 -14.72 -3.71
CA PRO A 71 -2.83 -13.52 -2.96
C PRO A 71 -1.65 -12.54 -2.79
N LEU A 72 -0.53 -12.79 -3.45
CA LEU A 72 0.70 -12.02 -3.28
C LEU A 72 0.53 -10.57 -3.75
N SER A 73 -0.38 -10.31 -4.69
CA SER A 73 -0.75 -8.96 -5.10
C SER A 73 -1.39 -8.15 -3.96
N GLN A 74 -2.27 -8.77 -3.16
CA GLN A 74 -2.89 -8.13 -2.00
C GLN A 74 -1.89 -7.92 -0.86
N TYR A 75 -0.92 -8.81 -0.70
CA TYR A 75 0.07 -8.75 0.38
C TYR A 75 1.44 -8.26 -0.07
N ILE A 76 1.53 -7.58 -1.22
CA ILE A 76 2.80 -7.10 -1.79
C ILE A 76 3.63 -6.30 -0.78
N ASN A 77 3.00 -5.48 0.06
CA ASN A 77 3.70 -4.65 1.04
C ASN A 77 4.34 -5.44 2.20
N TYR A 78 4.08 -6.74 2.34
CA TYR A 78 4.67 -7.59 3.38
C TYR A 78 6.03 -8.18 2.99
N PHE A 79 6.58 -7.77 1.84
CA PHE A 79 7.82 -8.27 1.29
C PHE A 79 8.87 -7.18 1.14
N ASN A 80 10.10 -7.47 1.56
CA ASN A 80 11.30 -6.88 0.98
C ASN A 80 11.75 -7.76 -0.18
N VAL A 81 12.29 -7.15 -1.23
CA VAL A 81 12.87 -7.88 -2.37
C VAL A 81 14.29 -7.43 -2.61
N PHE A 82 15.21 -8.37 -2.41
CA PHE A 82 16.64 -8.17 -2.62
C PHE A 82 17.14 -9.02 -3.77
N VAL A 83 18.04 -8.45 -4.55
CA VAL A 83 18.61 -9.04 -5.76
C VAL A 83 20.11 -9.09 -5.54
N ILE A 84 20.67 -10.29 -5.41
CA ILE A 84 22.11 -10.48 -5.18
C ILE A 84 22.77 -10.67 -6.55
N ASN A 85 23.68 -9.76 -6.89
CA ASN A 85 24.41 -9.76 -8.15
C ASN A 85 25.54 -10.82 -8.14
N SER A 86 25.16 -12.10 -8.00
CA SER A 86 26.08 -13.23 -8.06
C SER A 86 26.63 -13.43 -9.48
N ILE A 87 27.94 -13.32 -9.62
CA ILE A 87 28.63 -13.30 -10.92
C ILE A 87 29.08 -14.71 -11.30
N SER A 88 28.70 -15.16 -12.49
CA SER A 88 29.24 -16.35 -13.15
C SER A 88 30.46 -16.01 -14.01
N GLU A 89 31.36 -16.98 -14.19
CA GLU A 89 32.51 -16.82 -15.09
C GLU A 89 32.04 -16.82 -16.55
N GLU A 90 31.11 -17.71 -16.89
CA GLU A 90 30.53 -17.83 -18.22
C GLU A 90 29.03 -17.65 -18.20
N SER A 91 28.50 -17.27 -19.35
CA SER A 91 27.10 -16.95 -19.52
C SER A 91 26.27 -18.15 -19.99
N GLY A 92 25.06 -18.29 -19.47
CA GLY A 92 24.10 -19.30 -19.89
C GLY A 92 23.74 -20.31 -18.80
N ALA A 93 23.13 -21.41 -19.21
CA ALA A 93 22.87 -22.58 -18.38
C ALA A 93 23.58 -23.81 -18.96
N ILE A 94 23.84 -24.82 -18.14
CA ILE A 94 24.35 -26.11 -18.61
C ILE A 94 23.19 -26.86 -19.27
N HIS A 95 23.43 -27.39 -20.47
CA HIS A 95 22.49 -28.26 -21.17
C HIS A 95 23.29 -29.39 -21.82
N PRO A 96 23.34 -30.58 -21.18
CA PRO A 96 24.15 -31.69 -21.68
C PRO A 96 23.57 -32.32 -22.96
N TYR A 97 22.29 -32.07 -23.24
CA TYR A 97 21.53 -32.71 -24.33
C TYR A 97 21.52 -34.23 -24.13
N SER A 98 21.18 -34.68 -22.91
CA SER A 98 21.27 -36.09 -22.51
C SER A 98 19.91 -36.81 -22.52
N THR A 99 18.81 -36.09 -22.73
CA THR A 99 17.46 -36.66 -22.73
C THR A 99 16.89 -36.81 -24.14
N LYS A 100 15.95 -37.75 -24.28
CA LYS A 100 15.14 -37.92 -25.49
C LYS A 100 13.96 -36.95 -25.54
N GLU A 101 13.65 -36.28 -24.42
CA GLU A 101 12.57 -35.30 -24.29
C GLU A 101 12.96 -33.88 -24.75
N CYS A 102 14.14 -33.71 -25.37
CA CYS A 102 14.57 -32.41 -25.87
C CYS A 102 13.51 -31.84 -26.85
N PRO A 103 13.13 -30.56 -26.71
CA PRO A 103 12.12 -29.93 -27.54
C PRO A 103 12.49 -30.04 -29.01
N THR A 104 11.48 -30.41 -29.81
CA THR A 104 11.56 -30.42 -31.27
C THR A 104 10.80 -29.23 -31.88
N GLU A 105 10.10 -28.45 -31.06
CA GLU A 105 9.40 -27.24 -31.46
C GLU A 105 10.38 -26.10 -31.76
N LYS A 106 10.10 -25.37 -32.84
CA LYS A 106 10.96 -24.27 -33.29
C LYS A 106 10.99 -23.11 -32.31
N VAL A 107 12.18 -22.73 -31.86
CA VAL A 107 12.41 -21.48 -31.13
C VAL A 107 12.41 -20.33 -32.13
N ASP A 108 11.55 -19.33 -31.87
CA ASP A 108 11.57 -18.08 -32.61
C ASP A 108 12.75 -17.22 -32.12
N TRP A 109 13.89 -17.45 -32.74
CA TRP A 109 15.15 -16.78 -32.42
C TRP A 109 15.10 -15.26 -32.61
N ASP A 110 14.17 -14.75 -33.43
CA ASP A 110 14.04 -13.31 -33.71
C ASP A 110 13.31 -12.57 -32.59
N GLN A 111 12.58 -13.29 -31.72
CA GLN A 111 11.93 -12.74 -30.53
C GLN A 111 12.84 -12.74 -29.28
N LEU A 112 14.01 -13.37 -29.36
CA LEU A 112 14.95 -13.40 -28.24
C LEU A 112 15.80 -12.12 -28.18
N PRO A 113 16.05 -11.56 -26.99
CA PRO A 113 16.98 -10.44 -26.85
C PRO A 113 18.34 -10.71 -27.47
N GLU A 114 18.97 -9.68 -28.05
CA GLU A 114 20.24 -9.78 -28.79
C GLU A 114 21.35 -10.51 -28.04
N ARG A 115 21.36 -10.43 -26.70
CA ARG A 115 22.30 -11.13 -25.81
C ARG A 115 22.32 -12.66 -25.99
N TYR A 116 21.31 -13.25 -26.64
CA TYR A 116 21.20 -14.67 -26.93
C TYR A 116 21.61 -15.07 -28.35
N ASN A 117 22.01 -14.12 -29.20
CA ASN A 117 22.50 -14.40 -30.56
C ASN A 117 23.79 -15.24 -30.58
N LYS A 118 24.48 -15.36 -29.45
CA LYS A 118 25.68 -16.19 -29.27
C LYS A 118 25.42 -17.70 -29.32
N PHE A 119 24.17 -18.14 -29.19
CA PHE A 119 23.85 -19.55 -29.21
C PHE A 119 23.91 -20.14 -30.62
N VAL A 120 24.46 -21.35 -30.73
CA VAL A 120 24.49 -22.10 -32.00
C VAL A 120 23.09 -22.58 -32.35
N LYS A 121 22.45 -21.96 -33.36
CA LYS A 121 21.07 -22.23 -33.82
C LYS A 121 20.86 -23.58 -34.54
N LYS A 122 21.70 -24.58 -34.24
CA LYS A 122 21.62 -25.93 -34.82
C LYS A 122 20.55 -26.80 -34.13
N TYR A 123 20.22 -26.46 -32.89
CA TYR A 123 19.24 -27.17 -32.05
C TYR A 123 18.27 -26.17 -31.44
N GLU A 124 17.03 -26.60 -31.18
CA GLU A 124 16.00 -25.75 -30.58
C GLU A 124 16.39 -25.31 -29.17
N VAL A 125 16.93 -26.25 -28.37
CA VAL A 125 17.68 -25.93 -27.16
C VAL A 125 19.14 -26.35 -27.39
N PRO A 126 20.08 -25.41 -27.56
CA PRO A 126 21.49 -25.69 -27.85
C PRO A 126 22.17 -26.45 -26.71
N LYS A 127 23.04 -27.40 -27.06
CA LYS A 127 23.95 -28.03 -26.09
C LYS A 127 24.97 -26.99 -25.60
N THR A 128 25.09 -26.85 -24.28
CA THR A 128 25.94 -25.83 -23.63
C THR A 128 26.56 -26.39 -22.35
N ASN A 129 27.73 -25.88 -21.95
CA ASN A 129 28.39 -26.27 -20.69
C ASN A 129 29.18 -25.10 -20.07
N PRO A 130 28.53 -23.96 -19.78
CA PRO A 130 29.20 -22.80 -19.19
C PRO A 130 29.60 -23.07 -17.73
N ASN A 131 30.74 -22.52 -17.29
CA ASN A 131 31.10 -22.47 -15.88
C ASN A 131 30.32 -21.37 -15.15
N THR A 132 29.17 -21.74 -14.59
CA THR A 132 28.32 -20.82 -13.81
C THR A 132 28.53 -20.97 -12.31
N ILE A 133 28.18 -19.92 -11.55
CA ILE A 133 28.43 -19.88 -10.09
C ILE A 133 27.66 -20.98 -9.35
N PHE A 134 26.41 -21.28 -9.75
CA PHE A 134 25.60 -22.32 -9.12
C PHE A 134 25.47 -23.62 -9.94
N GLY A 135 26.01 -23.63 -11.16
CA GLY A 135 26.03 -24.82 -12.02
C GLY A 135 24.63 -25.28 -12.44
N SER A 136 23.69 -24.37 -12.67
CA SER A 136 22.32 -24.74 -13.05
C SER A 136 22.30 -25.49 -14.38
N SER A 137 21.71 -26.69 -14.37
CA SER A 137 21.68 -27.60 -15.52
C SER A 137 20.28 -28.06 -15.87
N PHE A 138 19.97 -28.08 -17.17
CA PHE A 138 18.85 -28.81 -17.77
C PHE A 138 19.11 -30.33 -17.74
N ASP A 139 18.10 -31.10 -18.16
CA ASP A 139 18.11 -32.57 -18.35
C ASP A 139 18.33 -33.39 -17.07
N ILE A 140 18.11 -32.81 -15.89
CA ILE A 140 18.27 -33.52 -14.63
C ILE A 140 17.22 -34.62 -14.51
N SER A 141 17.62 -35.79 -14.00
CA SER A 141 16.76 -36.98 -13.88
C SER A 141 16.11 -37.42 -15.19
N GLY A 142 16.70 -37.07 -16.35
CA GLY A 142 16.16 -37.39 -17.67
C GLY A 142 15.02 -36.49 -18.14
N ILE A 143 14.65 -35.46 -17.39
CA ILE A 143 13.57 -34.53 -17.71
C ILE A 143 14.17 -33.26 -18.30
N HIS A 144 13.87 -32.95 -19.56
CA HIS A 144 14.52 -31.82 -20.25
C HIS A 144 14.35 -30.50 -19.51
N ARG A 145 13.10 -30.14 -19.20
CA ARG A 145 12.74 -28.85 -18.57
C ARG A 145 13.16 -28.71 -17.11
N LEU A 146 13.70 -29.77 -16.50
CA LEU A 146 14.09 -29.74 -15.08
C LEU A 146 15.46 -29.07 -14.96
N VAL A 147 15.44 -27.82 -14.47
CA VAL A 147 16.64 -26.98 -14.31
C VAL A 147 16.99 -26.89 -12.84
N VAL A 148 18.11 -27.50 -12.43
CA VAL A 148 18.51 -27.58 -11.01
C VAL A 148 19.89 -26.96 -10.79
N PRO A 149 20.08 -26.08 -9.80
CA PRO A 149 21.41 -25.64 -9.36
C PRO A 149 22.17 -26.83 -8.76
N THR A 150 23.35 -27.16 -9.29
CA THR A 150 24.11 -28.35 -8.86
C THR A 150 25.11 -28.04 -7.75
N LYS A 151 25.44 -26.77 -7.51
CA LYS A 151 26.40 -26.31 -6.50
C LYS A 151 25.68 -25.71 -5.27
N ASN A 152 24.83 -26.49 -4.60
CA ASN A 152 24.01 -26.03 -3.46
C ASN A 152 24.82 -25.39 -2.31
N GLU A 153 26.01 -25.92 -2.00
CA GLU A 153 26.89 -25.33 -0.99
C GLU A 153 27.27 -23.89 -1.34
N LYS A 154 27.45 -23.59 -2.63
CA LYS A 154 27.74 -22.24 -3.10
C LYS A 154 26.54 -21.31 -2.95
N VAL A 155 25.33 -21.79 -3.25
CA VAL A 155 24.08 -21.03 -3.03
C VAL A 155 23.96 -20.64 -1.55
N LEU A 156 24.08 -21.61 -0.64
CA LEU A 156 23.99 -21.38 0.80
C LEU A 156 25.08 -20.43 1.30
N GLN A 157 26.32 -20.57 0.80
CA GLN A 157 27.42 -19.66 1.15
C GLN A 157 27.13 -18.22 0.71
N VAL A 158 26.61 -18.01 -0.50
CA VAL A 158 26.24 -16.67 -1.00
C VAL A 158 25.13 -16.06 -0.14
N LEU A 159 24.09 -16.82 0.19
CA LEU A 159 23.00 -16.35 1.04
C LEU A 159 23.52 -15.98 2.44
N LYS A 160 24.29 -16.86 3.08
CA LYS A 160 24.87 -16.64 4.41
C LYS A 160 25.75 -15.39 4.45
N ASP A 161 26.58 -15.21 3.43
CA ASP A 161 27.53 -14.10 3.38
C ASP A 161 26.85 -12.76 3.09
N ASN A 162 25.68 -12.74 2.45
CA ASN A 162 25.08 -11.50 1.93
C ASN A 162 23.76 -11.13 2.61
N ILE A 163 22.80 -12.07 2.72
CA ILE A 163 21.48 -11.86 3.31
C ILE A 163 21.09 -13.12 4.12
N PRO A 164 21.63 -13.32 5.34
CA PRO A 164 21.36 -14.53 6.11
C PRO A 164 19.92 -14.64 6.62
N ASN A 165 19.19 -13.52 6.71
CA ASN A 165 17.80 -13.46 7.19
C ASN A 165 16.78 -13.55 6.05
N TYR A 166 17.02 -14.39 5.04
CA TYR A 166 16.08 -14.61 3.94
C TYR A 166 14.87 -15.44 4.40
N SER A 167 13.72 -15.21 3.77
CA SER A 167 12.49 -15.98 4.03
C SER A 167 12.14 -16.92 2.87
N GLN A 168 12.43 -16.51 1.64
CA GLN A 168 12.23 -17.27 0.42
C GLN A 168 13.33 -16.91 -0.57
N VAL A 169 13.83 -17.89 -1.31
CA VAL A 169 14.88 -17.69 -2.33
C VAL A 169 14.37 -18.13 -3.70
N VAL A 170 14.75 -17.38 -4.72
CA VAL A 170 14.57 -17.71 -6.12
C VAL A 170 15.91 -17.64 -6.83
N ILE A 171 16.25 -18.67 -7.61
CA ILE A 171 17.42 -18.67 -8.48
C ILE A 171 16.94 -18.41 -9.91
N LEU A 172 17.38 -17.30 -10.48
CA LEU A 172 17.08 -16.90 -11.84
C LEU A 172 18.26 -17.28 -12.75
N VAL A 173 18.01 -18.19 -13.67
CA VAL A 173 19.02 -18.77 -14.56
C VAL A 173 18.98 -18.06 -15.91
N ASN A 174 20.12 -17.54 -16.37
CA ASN A 174 20.27 -16.84 -17.64
C ASN A 174 20.11 -17.77 -18.86
N SER A 175 18.88 -18.21 -19.13
CA SER A 175 18.53 -19.02 -20.29
C SER A 175 17.16 -18.58 -20.82
N PRO A 176 17.01 -18.40 -22.16
CA PRO A 176 15.72 -18.07 -22.75
C PRO A 176 14.81 -19.29 -22.92
N PHE A 177 15.30 -20.50 -22.67
CA PHE A 177 14.56 -21.74 -22.90
C PHE A 177 13.74 -22.15 -21.68
N TYR A 178 12.55 -22.68 -21.92
CA TYR A 178 11.60 -23.05 -20.88
C TYR A 178 12.16 -24.14 -19.95
N GLY A 179 12.37 -23.79 -18.69
CA GLY A 179 12.74 -24.73 -17.64
C GLY A 179 12.76 -24.11 -16.25
N GLY A 180 12.74 -24.98 -15.24
CA GLY A 180 12.74 -24.61 -13.83
C GLY A 180 12.66 -25.85 -12.93
N SER A 181 12.69 -25.62 -11.62
CA SER A 181 12.50 -26.65 -10.61
C SER A 181 12.08 -26.04 -9.28
N GLY A 182 11.49 -26.87 -8.43
CA GLY A 182 11.39 -26.58 -6.99
C GLY A 182 12.46 -27.26 -6.17
N GLY A 183 12.12 -27.46 -4.90
CA GLY A 183 13.01 -27.98 -3.87
C GLY A 183 13.28 -26.93 -2.79
N GLU A 184 14.50 -26.90 -2.27
CA GLU A 184 14.92 -25.90 -1.28
C GLU A 184 14.86 -24.47 -1.83
N PHE A 185 15.22 -24.31 -3.12
CA PHE A 185 15.21 -23.04 -3.83
C PHE A 185 14.38 -23.16 -5.09
N ALA A 186 13.37 -22.29 -5.24
CA ALA A 186 12.64 -22.20 -6.49
C ALA A 186 13.59 -21.70 -7.58
N THR A 187 13.74 -22.47 -8.66
CA THR A 187 14.67 -22.18 -9.75
C THR A 187 13.88 -21.98 -11.03
N THR A 188 14.20 -20.92 -11.76
CA THR A 188 13.54 -20.63 -13.03
C THR A 188 14.51 -20.00 -14.02
N THR A 189 14.32 -20.35 -15.28
CA THR A 189 14.98 -19.67 -16.40
C THR A 189 14.29 -18.32 -16.66
N VAL A 190 14.88 -17.44 -17.46
CA VAL A 190 14.23 -16.16 -17.78
C VAL A 190 13.13 -16.24 -18.84
N ASN A 191 12.81 -17.46 -19.32
CA ASN A 191 11.66 -17.68 -20.16
C ASN A 191 10.39 -17.28 -19.40
N PHE A 192 9.54 -16.44 -19.99
CA PHE A 192 8.36 -15.94 -19.27
C PHE A 192 7.40 -17.04 -18.80
N LYS A 193 7.31 -18.16 -19.54
CA LYS A 193 6.47 -19.31 -19.17
C LYS A 193 7.03 -20.05 -17.95
N SER A 194 8.33 -19.93 -17.69
CA SER A 194 8.99 -20.53 -16.53
C SER A 194 8.70 -19.78 -15.24
N ASN A 195 8.18 -18.54 -15.31
CA ASN A 195 7.71 -17.84 -14.11
C ASN A 195 6.58 -18.62 -13.41
N ASP A 196 5.69 -19.27 -14.16
CA ASP A 196 4.64 -20.10 -13.57
C ASP A 196 5.19 -21.30 -12.81
N ILE A 197 6.29 -21.90 -13.29
CA ILE A 197 7.01 -22.95 -12.56
C ILE A 197 7.48 -22.37 -11.23
N ALA A 198 8.28 -21.30 -11.24
CA ALA A 198 8.79 -20.74 -9.99
C ALA A 198 7.68 -20.38 -8.99
N VAL A 199 6.57 -19.79 -9.44
CA VAL A 199 5.44 -19.45 -8.55
C VAL A 199 4.79 -20.71 -7.97
N HIS A 200 4.59 -21.77 -8.77
CA HIS A 200 4.11 -23.07 -8.30
C HIS A 200 5.04 -23.65 -7.23
N GLU A 201 6.35 -23.63 -7.49
CA GLU A 201 7.36 -24.19 -6.58
C GLU A 201 7.49 -23.38 -5.29
N ILE A 202 7.30 -22.07 -5.34
CA ILE A 202 7.18 -21.23 -4.14
C ILE A 202 5.93 -21.63 -3.33
N GLY A 203 4.87 -22.11 -3.96
CA GLY A 203 3.72 -22.72 -3.28
C GLY A 203 4.15 -23.85 -2.32
N HIS A 204 5.08 -24.69 -2.73
CA HIS A 204 5.65 -25.73 -1.87
C HIS A 204 6.59 -25.15 -0.81
N SER A 205 7.59 -24.36 -1.20
CA SER A 205 8.66 -23.94 -0.29
C SER A 205 8.17 -22.93 0.77
N PHE A 206 7.28 -22.02 0.37
CA PHE A 206 6.73 -20.96 1.20
C PHE A 206 5.43 -21.39 1.88
N ALA A 207 4.39 -21.74 1.12
CA ALA A 207 3.04 -21.99 1.64
C ALA A 207 2.76 -23.46 2.01
N LYS A 208 3.75 -24.36 1.87
CA LYS A 208 3.65 -25.80 2.21
C LYS A 208 2.51 -26.52 1.49
N LEU A 209 2.18 -26.06 0.28
CA LEU A 209 1.17 -26.68 -0.56
C LEU A 209 1.69 -28.02 -1.09
N SER A 210 0.77 -28.95 -1.38
CA SER A 210 1.04 -30.19 -2.10
C SER A 210 0.64 -30.06 -3.57
N ASP A 211 1.23 -30.90 -4.43
CA ASP A 211 0.81 -31.01 -5.84
C ASP A 211 -0.64 -31.50 -5.94
N GLU A 212 -1.46 -30.76 -6.70
CA GLU A 212 -2.86 -31.07 -7.00
C GLU A 212 -3.03 -31.95 -8.25
N TYR A 213 -1.94 -32.31 -8.93
CA TYR A 213 -1.90 -33.38 -9.93
C TYR A 213 -1.35 -34.69 -9.32
N TRP A 214 -1.65 -35.82 -9.97
CA TRP A 214 -1.17 -37.12 -9.51
C TRP A 214 0.31 -37.27 -9.86
N SER A 215 1.18 -37.20 -8.85
CA SER A 215 2.64 -37.33 -8.97
C SER A 215 3.15 -38.77 -8.77
N GLY A 216 2.25 -39.74 -8.60
CA GLY A 216 2.60 -41.12 -8.26
C GLY A 216 2.63 -41.37 -6.74
N PRO A 217 2.61 -42.65 -6.32
CA PRO A 217 2.41 -43.02 -4.91
C PRO A 217 3.54 -42.59 -3.98
N LEU A 218 4.76 -42.39 -4.49
CA LEU A 218 5.92 -41.96 -3.70
C LEU A 218 5.96 -40.45 -3.44
N TYR A 219 5.38 -39.65 -4.34
CA TYR A 219 5.49 -38.18 -4.32
C TYR A 219 4.18 -37.49 -3.94
N THR A 220 3.10 -38.26 -3.84
CA THR A 220 1.81 -37.74 -3.39
C THR A 220 1.75 -37.76 -1.86
N VAL A 221 1.83 -36.58 -1.26
CA VAL A 221 1.83 -36.36 0.20
C VAL A 221 0.67 -35.47 0.65
N PRO A 222 0.10 -35.67 1.86
CA PRO A 222 -0.95 -34.80 2.38
C PRO A 222 -0.42 -33.39 2.64
N GLY A 223 -1.31 -32.42 2.57
CA GLY A 223 -1.03 -31.01 2.79
C GLY A 223 -2.31 -30.22 2.98
N PRO A 224 -2.21 -28.90 3.17
CA PRO A 224 -3.39 -28.04 3.37
C PRO A 224 -4.37 -28.06 2.20
N ASN A 225 -3.90 -28.35 0.98
CA ASN A 225 -4.71 -28.46 -0.24
C ASN A 225 -4.83 -29.92 -0.75
N LYS A 226 -4.50 -30.93 0.07
CA LYS A 226 -4.54 -32.33 -0.36
C LYS A 226 -4.71 -33.31 0.79
N THR A 227 -5.67 -34.23 0.70
CA THR A 227 -5.92 -35.23 1.76
C THR A 227 -6.46 -36.55 1.22
N GLN A 228 -6.36 -37.62 2.01
CA GLN A 228 -7.10 -38.88 1.81
C GLN A 228 -8.36 -38.97 2.69
N ASN A 229 -8.48 -38.10 3.70
CA ASN A 229 -9.60 -38.12 4.64
C ASN A 229 -10.70 -37.15 4.20
N ILE A 230 -11.79 -37.69 3.64
CA ILE A 230 -12.95 -36.89 3.21
C ILE A 230 -13.83 -36.39 4.36
N GLN A 231 -13.74 -37.01 5.54
CA GLN A 231 -14.58 -36.65 6.69
C GLN A 231 -14.04 -35.41 7.43
N ASP A 232 -12.75 -35.12 7.27
CA ASP A 232 -12.10 -33.93 7.83
C ASP A 232 -11.09 -33.38 6.83
N VAL A 233 -11.61 -32.74 5.79
CA VAL A 233 -10.77 -32.04 4.81
C VAL A 233 -10.26 -30.72 5.41
N PRO A 234 -8.97 -30.36 5.21
CA PRO A 234 -8.40 -29.13 5.77
C PRO A 234 -9.15 -27.85 5.35
N TRP A 235 -9.78 -27.86 4.17
CA TRP A 235 -10.47 -26.72 3.58
C TRP A 235 -11.99 -26.73 3.76
N LYS A 236 -12.51 -27.42 4.78
CA LYS A 236 -13.96 -27.55 5.03
C LYS A 236 -14.71 -26.21 5.04
N ASN A 237 -14.07 -25.14 5.50
CA ASN A 237 -14.65 -23.79 5.57
C ASN A 237 -14.79 -23.07 4.21
N TRP A 238 -14.22 -23.65 3.15
CA TRP A 238 -14.29 -23.13 1.78
C TRP A 238 -15.28 -23.86 0.88
N ILE A 239 -15.76 -25.05 1.28
CA ILE A 239 -16.65 -25.88 0.45
C ILE A 239 -17.88 -25.07 0.00
N GLY A 240 -18.19 -25.14 -1.30
CA GLY A 240 -19.32 -24.43 -1.92
C GLY A 240 -19.03 -22.99 -2.34
N THR A 241 -17.82 -22.47 -2.11
CA THR A 241 -17.39 -21.13 -2.57
C THR A 241 -16.47 -21.26 -3.77
N ASN A 242 -16.69 -20.48 -4.83
CA ASN A 242 -15.79 -20.40 -6.00
C ASN A 242 -15.34 -21.76 -6.56
N GLY A 243 -16.24 -22.74 -6.60
CA GLY A 243 -15.93 -24.08 -7.10
C GLY A 243 -15.09 -24.94 -6.15
N ILE A 244 -14.87 -24.53 -4.89
CA ILE A 244 -14.19 -25.37 -3.91
C ILE A 244 -15.11 -26.52 -3.47
N GLY A 245 -14.60 -27.73 -3.52
CA GLY A 245 -15.29 -28.97 -3.21
C GLY A 245 -14.33 -30.06 -2.75
N ILE A 246 -14.71 -31.32 -2.91
CA ILE A 246 -13.86 -32.48 -2.60
C ILE A 246 -13.73 -33.28 -3.89
N TYR A 247 -12.65 -33.04 -4.64
CA TYR A 247 -12.45 -33.61 -5.96
C TYR A 247 -11.44 -34.75 -5.91
N ALA A 248 -11.87 -35.95 -6.30
CA ALA A 248 -10.97 -37.09 -6.49
C ALA A 248 -10.12 -36.90 -7.75
N TYR A 249 -8.92 -37.47 -7.78
CA TYR A 249 -8.00 -37.36 -8.93
C TYR A 249 -8.35 -38.33 -10.06
N GLY A 250 -9.33 -39.19 -9.83
CA GLY A 250 -9.83 -40.16 -10.79
C GLY A 250 -10.87 -41.06 -10.13
N GLU A 251 -11.48 -41.91 -10.94
CA GLU A 251 -12.60 -42.76 -10.50
C GLU A 251 -12.16 -44.12 -9.91
N LYS A 252 -10.90 -44.52 -10.15
CA LYS A 252 -10.34 -45.83 -9.78
C LYS A 252 -8.89 -45.69 -9.30
N ASP A 253 -8.42 -46.72 -8.60
CA ASP A 253 -7.04 -46.92 -8.11
C ASP A 253 -6.59 -45.98 -6.98
N ALA A 254 -5.31 -46.04 -6.61
CA ALA A 254 -4.73 -45.24 -5.52
C ALA A 254 -5.00 -43.73 -5.69
N ARG A 255 -5.06 -43.22 -6.93
CA ARG A 255 -5.40 -41.82 -7.21
C ARG A 255 -6.80 -41.42 -6.75
N ALA A 256 -7.78 -42.34 -6.78
CA ALA A 256 -9.15 -42.06 -6.36
C ALA A 256 -9.28 -41.92 -4.84
N GLN A 257 -8.25 -42.31 -4.07
CA GLN A 257 -8.20 -42.15 -2.62
C GLN A 257 -7.66 -40.78 -2.19
N TRP A 258 -7.24 -39.95 -3.14
CA TRP A 258 -6.71 -38.62 -2.88
C TRP A 258 -7.67 -37.56 -3.39
N PHE A 259 -7.79 -36.49 -2.61
CA PHE A 259 -8.74 -35.41 -2.85
C PHE A 259 -8.02 -34.07 -2.82
N ARG A 260 -8.50 -33.15 -3.66
CA ARG A 260 -8.04 -31.75 -3.76
C ARG A 260 -9.23 -30.79 -3.67
N PRO A 261 -8.99 -29.51 -3.33
CA PRO A 261 -10.05 -28.54 -3.13
C PRO A 261 -10.68 -28.02 -4.42
N HIS A 262 -9.97 -28.02 -5.54
CA HIS A 262 -10.43 -27.41 -6.79
C HIS A 262 -9.98 -28.21 -8.02
N GLU A 263 -10.66 -28.08 -9.16
CA GLU A 263 -10.26 -28.76 -10.42
C GLU A 263 -9.35 -27.91 -11.32
N PHE A 264 -9.13 -26.66 -10.95
CA PHE A 264 -8.31 -25.70 -11.69
C PHE A 264 -7.50 -24.83 -10.72
N CYS A 265 -6.32 -25.30 -10.32
CA CYS A 265 -5.44 -24.61 -9.38
C CYS A 265 -4.01 -24.58 -9.93
N LYS A 266 -3.21 -23.57 -9.58
CA LYS A 266 -1.78 -23.49 -9.95
C LYS A 266 -0.99 -24.73 -9.52
N MET A 267 -1.39 -25.36 -8.41
CA MET A 267 -0.80 -26.63 -7.94
C MET A 267 -1.14 -27.84 -8.82
N GLN A 268 -2.04 -27.69 -9.79
CA GLN A 268 -2.40 -28.72 -10.78
C GLN A 268 -1.98 -28.31 -12.20
N TYR A 269 -2.24 -27.06 -12.58
CA TYR A 269 -1.95 -26.51 -13.90
C TYR A 269 -1.20 -25.20 -13.75
N LEU A 270 0.00 -25.12 -14.30
CA LEU A 270 0.88 -23.95 -14.15
C LEU A 270 0.20 -22.61 -14.50
N ILE A 271 -0.63 -22.57 -15.54
CA ILE A 271 -1.32 -21.35 -15.99
C ILE A 271 -2.54 -20.96 -15.13
N ALA A 272 -3.00 -21.84 -14.24
CA ALA A 272 -4.14 -21.56 -13.38
C ALA A 272 -3.75 -20.59 -12.24
N PRO A 273 -4.70 -19.84 -11.67
CA PRO A 273 -4.49 -19.13 -10.41
C PRO A 273 -4.42 -20.12 -9.24
N PHE A 274 -3.89 -19.68 -8.10
CA PHE A 274 -4.07 -20.43 -6.86
C PHE A 274 -5.57 -20.44 -6.48
N CYS A 275 -6.11 -21.60 -6.11
CA CYS A 275 -7.47 -21.69 -5.57
C CYS A 275 -7.54 -21.02 -4.18
N ASN A 276 -8.75 -20.69 -3.70
CA ASN A 276 -8.91 -19.96 -2.42
C ASN A 276 -8.23 -20.66 -1.24
N VAL A 277 -8.17 -21.99 -1.23
CA VAL A 277 -7.46 -22.78 -0.19
C VAL A 277 -5.96 -22.54 -0.25
N CYS A 278 -5.37 -22.58 -1.45
CA CYS A 278 -3.96 -22.28 -1.60
C CYS A 278 -3.64 -20.83 -1.25
N GLN A 279 -4.50 -19.88 -1.64
CA GLN A 279 -4.34 -18.47 -1.28
C GLN A 279 -4.37 -18.26 0.24
N GLU A 280 -5.31 -18.90 0.95
CA GLU A 280 -5.40 -18.84 2.40
C GLU A 280 -4.08 -19.23 3.08
N GLU A 281 -3.42 -20.31 2.63
CA GLU A 281 -2.15 -20.75 3.21
C GLU A 281 -1.00 -19.76 3.00
N PHE A 282 -0.94 -19.11 1.82
CA PHE A 282 0.03 -18.04 1.61
C PHE A 282 -0.17 -16.92 2.65
N ILE A 283 -1.41 -16.51 2.90
CA ILE A 283 -1.74 -15.45 3.85
C ILE A 283 -1.40 -15.86 5.29
N GLU A 284 -1.71 -17.11 5.67
CA GLU A 284 -1.36 -17.65 6.98
C GLU A 284 0.15 -17.67 7.20
N VAL A 285 0.94 -18.11 6.22
CA VAL A 285 2.40 -18.10 6.33
C VAL A 285 2.95 -16.66 6.37
N ILE A 286 2.33 -15.72 5.64
CA ILE A 286 2.69 -14.31 5.71
C ILE A 286 2.49 -13.79 7.15
N HIS A 287 1.33 -14.01 7.76
CA HIS A 287 1.06 -13.57 9.13
C HIS A 287 1.92 -14.27 10.18
N GLN A 288 2.31 -15.53 9.97
CA GLN A 288 3.26 -16.25 10.83
C GLN A 288 4.68 -15.67 10.78
N LYS A 289 5.09 -15.13 9.63
CA LYS A 289 6.45 -14.61 9.40
C LYS A 289 6.58 -13.11 9.61
N THR A 290 5.47 -12.39 9.75
CA THR A 290 5.45 -10.93 9.76
C THR A 290 4.69 -10.35 10.95
N ASN A 291 4.93 -9.06 11.21
CA ASN A 291 4.11 -8.25 12.10
C ASN A 291 3.76 -6.96 11.37
N PRO A 292 2.48 -6.66 11.11
CA PRO A 292 2.09 -5.44 10.42
C PRO A 292 2.44 -4.17 11.21
N ILE A 293 2.66 -4.24 12.52
CA ILE A 293 3.12 -3.10 13.33
C ILE A 293 4.65 -2.97 13.20
N ILE A 294 5.11 -2.11 12.30
CA ILE A 294 6.55 -1.90 12.05
C ILE A 294 7.20 -1.08 13.14
N SER A 295 6.53 0.00 13.55
CA SER A 295 7.03 0.90 14.58
C SER A 295 5.90 1.71 15.18
N THR A 296 6.15 2.24 16.37
CA THR A 296 5.19 3.06 17.10
C THR A 296 5.79 4.41 17.50
N LYS A 297 4.93 5.41 17.67
CA LYS A 297 5.27 6.70 18.28
C LYS A 297 4.25 7.02 19.37
N PRO A 298 4.64 7.29 20.61
CA PRO A 298 5.98 7.05 21.19
C PRO A 298 6.40 5.58 21.03
N ALA A 299 7.70 5.31 21.06
CA ALA A 299 8.18 3.92 21.10
C ALA A 299 7.74 3.27 22.43
N VAL A 300 7.45 1.96 22.41
CA VAL A 300 6.90 1.22 23.57
C VAL A 300 7.74 1.36 24.83
N ASP A 301 9.06 1.35 24.70
CA ASP A 301 9.99 1.42 25.83
C ASP A 301 10.24 2.85 26.35
N THR A 302 9.57 3.85 25.77
CA THR A 302 9.69 5.25 26.20
C THR A 302 8.65 5.53 27.30
N PRO A 303 9.06 5.91 28.52
CA PRO A 303 8.10 6.33 29.55
C PRO A 303 7.25 7.50 29.05
N VAL A 304 5.93 7.36 29.15
CA VAL A 304 5.00 8.42 28.73
C VAL A 304 4.36 9.04 29.98
N ASN A 305 4.65 10.32 30.21
CA ASN A 305 3.94 11.17 31.17
C ASN A 305 2.95 12.07 30.41
N THR A 306 1.82 12.40 31.02
CA THR A 306 0.79 13.31 30.47
C THR A 306 1.34 14.68 30.04
N GLU A 307 2.43 15.16 30.64
CA GLU A 307 3.06 16.44 30.31
C GLU A 307 3.82 16.45 28.97
N ASN A 308 4.34 15.30 28.54
CA ASN A 308 5.13 15.15 27.32
C ASN A 308 4.41 14.29 26.26
N MET A 309 3.11 14.11 26.43
CA MET A 309 2.30 13.22 25.61
C MET A 309 1.97 13.87 24.26
N ASN A 310 2.37 13.20 23.19
CA ASN A 310 1.99 13.54 21.82
C ASN A 310 0.94 12.54 21.29
N ALA A 311 0.64 12.61 20.00
CA ALA A 311 -0.16 11.58 19.35
C ALA A 311 0.46 10.19 19.53
N PHE A 312 -0.39 9.19 19.71
CA PHE A 312 -0.01 7.79 19.60
C PHE A 312 -0.26 7.33 18.17
N THR A 313 0.78 6.87 17.49
CA THR A 313 0.75 6.52 16.07
C THR A 313 1.33 5.13 15.85
N LEU A 314 0.67 4.36 14.98
CA LEU A 314 1.13 3.10 14.44
C LEU A 314 1.65 3.33 13.01
N ASN A 315 2.86 2.88 12.73
CA ASN A 315 3.32 2.68 11.36
C ASN A 315 3.00 1.24 10.96
N LEU A 316 2.05 1.07 10.04
CA LEU A 316 1.53 -0.23 9.65
C LEU A 316 1.94 -0.60 8.21
N VAL A 317 2.37 -1.84 8.01
CA VAL A 317 2.34 -2.47 6.68
C VAL A 317 0.92 -2.88 6.39
N LYS A 318 0.32 -2.29 5.34
CA LYS A 318 -1.07 -2.53 4.96
C LYS A 318 -1.16 -3.40 3.70
N PRO A 319 -2.08 -4.37 3.64
CA PRO A 319 -2.41 -5.05 2.39
C PRO A 319 -3.13 -4.09 1.43
N VAL A 320 -3.32 -4.54 0.19
CA VAL A 320 -3.92 -3.78 -0.92
C VAL A 320 -5.15 -4.53 -1.46
N PRO A 321 -6.38 -4.02 -1.26
CA PRO A 321 -6.76 -2.88 -0.43
C PRO A 321 -6.53 -3.15 1.08
N ASN A 322 -6.54 -2.09 1.89
CA ASN A 322 -6.31 -2.23 3.32
C ASN A 322 -7.48 -2.98 4.01
N THR A 323 -7.19 -4.17 4.51
CA THR A 323 -8.09 -5.01 5.31
C THR A 323 -7.77 -5.01 6.80
N LEU A 324 -6.74 -4.28 7.24
CA LEU A 324 -6.42 -4.15 8.66
C LEU A 324 -7.47 -3.31 9.39
N LYS A 325 -7.83 -3.78 10.57
CA LYS A 325 -8.65 -3.07 11.55
C LYS A 325 -7.81 -2.80 12.79
N VAL A 326 -7.88 -1.58 13.28
CA VAL A 326 -7.18 -1.12 14.48
C VAL A 326 -8.19 -0.83 15.56
N LYS A 327 -7.96 -1.30 16.78
CA LYS A 327 -8.71 -0.91 17.97
C LYS A 327 -7.77 -0.27 18.98
N TRP A 328 -8.13 0.91 19.47
CA TRP A 328 -7.44 1.59 20.55
C TRP A 328 -8.23 1.44 21.85
N ILE A 329 -7.59 0.92 22.88
CA ILE A 329 -8.21 0.58 24.15
C ILE A 329 -7.44 1.27 25.27
N LEU A 330 -8.11 2.13 26.03
CA LEU A 330 -7.56 2.79 27.21
C LEU A 330 -8.21 2.21 28.47
N ASN A 331 -7.41 1.62 29.35
CA ASN A 331 -7.87 1.00 30.60
C ASN A 331 -9.06 0.04 30.39
N ASN A 332 -8.93 -0.87 29.43
CA ASN A 332 -9.96 -1.83 29.01
C ASN A 332 -11.23 -1.24 28.38
N LYS A 333 -11.25 0.06 28.06
CA LYS A 333 -12.35 0.71 27.33
C LYS A 333 -11.92 1.04 25.90
N LEU A 334 -12.69 0.61 24.92
CA LEU A 334 -12.50 0.98 23.52
C LEU A 334 -12.71 2.50 23.34
N ILE A 335 -11.72 3.19 22.77
CA ILE A 335 -11.70 4.65 22.61
C ILE A 335 -11.61 5.12 21.15
N ALA A 336 -11.08 4.30 20.24
CA ALA A 336 -11.08 4.60 18.81
C ALA A 336 -10.93 3.31 18.00
N GLU A 337 -11.35 3.37 16.74
CA GLU A 337 -11.26 2.26 15.80
C GLU A 337 -10.84 2.78 14.43
N ASN A 338 -10.09 1.97 13.68
CA ASN A 338 -9.71 2.21 12.29
C ASN A 338 -8.97 3.54 12.05
N LEU A 339 -8.19 3.97 13.03
CA LEU A 339 -7.28 5.11 12.95
C LEU A 339 -5.86 4.63 13.23
N ASP A 340 -4.91 5.02 12.39
CA ASP A 340 -3.49 4.73 12.61
C ASP A 340 -2.89 5.63 13.71
N SER A 341 -3.53 6.76 14.00
CA SER A 341 -3.08 7.73 15.00
C SER A 341 -4.24 8.26 15.83
N ILE A 342 -4.01 8.45 17.12
CA ILE A 342 -4.97 9.05 18.05
C ILE A 342 -4.30 10.13 18.90
N HIS A 343 -5.10 11.13 19.27
CA HIS A 343 -4.77 12.07 20.33
C HIS A 343 -5.54 11.70 21.59
N LEU A 344 -4.93 11.89 22.75
CA LEU A 344 -5.55 11.67 24.04
C LEU A 344 -5.49 12.96 24.86
N ASN A 345 -6.52 13.17 25.67
CA ASN A 345 -6.57 14.25 26.63
C ASN A 345 -6.15 13.73 28.01
N LYS A 346 -5.36 14.50 28.75
CA LYS A 346 -4.89 14.14 30.10
C LYS A 346 -6.02 13.90 31.11
N GLY A 347 -7.19 14.51 30.89
CA GLY A 347 -8.39 14.28 31.69
C GLY A 347 -9.04 12.91 31.47
N GLN A 348 -8.64 12.14 30.45
CA GLN A 348 -9.14 10.79 30.19
C GLN A 348 -8.50 9.72 31.09
N PHE A 349 -7.34 10.03 31.67
CA PHE A 349 -6.56 9.10 32.48
C PHE A 349 -7.01 9.07 33.94
N ASN A 350 -6.93 7.87 34.52
CA ASN A 350 -6.99 7.62 35.95
C ASN A 350 -5.71 8.15 36.62
N LEU A 351 -5.75 8.36 37.93
CA LEU A 351 -4.56 8.68 38.71
C LEU A 351 -3.53 7.54 38.65
N GLU A 352 -2.26 7.91 38.76
CA GLU A 352 -1.12 7.00 38.74
C GLU A 352 -0.94 6.29 37.39
N LYS A 353 -1.50 5.10 37.20
CA LYS A 353 -1.17 4.21 36.08
C LYS A 353 -2.33 4.04 35.11
N ASN A 354 -2.01 4.13 33.83
CA ASN A 354 -2.94 3.91 32.73
C ASN A 354 -2.29 3.01 31.68
N ILE A 355 -3.12 2.18 31.03
CA ILE A 355 -2.68 1.28 29.98
C ILE A 355 -3.41 1.65 28.71
N LEU A 356 -2.65 2.10 27.71
CA LEU A 356 -3.13 2.25 26.34
C LEU A 356 -2.67 1.05 25.53
N ARG A 357 -3.59 0.34 24.89
CA ARG A 357 -3.29 -0.78 24.00
C ARG A 357 -3.85 -0.50 22.61
N ALA A 358 -3.08 -0.82 21.58
CA ALA A 358 -3.59 -0.93 20.22
C ALA A 358 -3.59 -2.40 19.79
N GLU A 359 -4.70 -2.85 19.22
CA GLU A 359 -4.89 -4.19 18.68
C GLU A 359 -5.12 -4.07 17.16
N VAL A 360 -4.37 -4.82 16.37
CA VAL A 360 -4.43 -4.82 14.92
C VAL A 360 -4.77 -6.22 14.44
N THR A 361 -5.82 -6.34 13.63
CA THR A 361 -6.28 -7.61 13.04
C THR A 361 -6.49 -7.44 11.55
N ASP A 362 -6.12 -8.44 10.76
CA ASP A 362 -6.49 -8.51 9.35
C ASP A 362 -7.91 -9.10 9.22
N THR A 363 -8.79 -8.41 8.49
CA THR A 363 -10.19 -8.86 8.26
C THR A 363 -10.43 -9.33 6.82
N THR A 364 -9.35 -9.71 6.13
CA THR A 364 -9.40 -10.29 4.80
C THR A 364 -10.44 -11.42 4.72
N GLN A 365 -11.19 -11.45 3.62
CA GLN A 365 -12.13 -12.53 3.34
C GLN A 365 -11.46 -13.72 2.64
N LEU A 366 -10.16 -13.60 2.36
CA LEU A 366 -9.33 -14.65 1.75
C LEU A 366 -8.82 -15.69 2.78
N VAL A 367 -9.19 -15.54 4.06
CA VAL A 367 -8.94 -16.52 5.11
C VAL A 367 -10.24 -16.82 5.86
N ARG A 368 -10.50 -18.10 6.09
CA ARG A 368 -11.66 -18.66 6.81
C ARG A 368 -11.27 -19.71 7.85
N LYS A 369 -9.98 -19.94 8.08
CA LYS A 369 -9.53 -20.75 9.22
C LYS A 369 -9.97 -20.13 10.54
N GLU A 370 -10.49 -20.96 11.43
CA GLU A 370 -10.99 -20.53 12.74
C GLU A 370 -9.90 -19.89 13.60
N ASN A 371 -8.66 -20.36 13.46
CA ASN A 371 -7.51 -19.84 14.20
C ASN A 371 -6.89 -18.60 13.55
N HIS A 372 -7.41 -18.07 12.44
CA HIS A 372 -6.90 -16.83 11.84
C HIS A 372 -7.00 -15.64 12.80
N ALA A 373 -8.05 -15.62 13.63
CA ALA A 373 -8.22 -14.60 14.67
C ALA A 373 -7.07 -14.58 15.70
N ASN A 374 -6.24 -15.64 15.75
CA ASN A 374 -5.05 -15.67 16.60
C ASN A 374 -3.94 -14.73 16.08
N HIS A 375 -3.98 -14.30 14.81
CA HIS A 375 -3.10 -13.26 14.26
C HIS A 375 -3.57 -11.87 14.67
N MET A 376 -3.65 -11.65 15.98
CA MET A 376 -3.92 -10.37 16.60
C MET A 376 -2.60 -9.76 17.08
N TYR A 377 -2.20 -8.66 16.45
CA TYR A 377 -0.97 -7.96 16.77
C TYR A 377 -1.27 -6.87 17.79
N THR A 378 -0.49 -6.81 18.86
CA THR A 378 -0.74 -5.85 19.94
C THR A 378 0.51 -5.06 20.28
N THR A 379 0.30 -3.79 20.63
CA THR A 379 1.30 -2.91 21.23
C THR A 379 0.67 -2.17 22.39
N GLN A 380 1.45 -1.87 23.42
CA GLN A 380 0.95 -1.29 24.65
C GLN A 380 1.90 -0.22 25.18
N TRP A 381 1.32 0.83 25.76
CA TRP A 381 2.05 1.87 26.49
C TRP A 381 1.53 1.95 27.92
N GLU A 382 2.45 2.12 28.86
CA GLU A 382 2.11 2.52 30.22
C GLU A 382 2.24 4.04 30.33
N ILE A 383 1.16 4.69 30.72
CA ILE A 383 1.07 6.15 30.83
C ILE A 383 0.90 6.52 32.30
N THR A 384 1.79 7.34 32.82
CA THR A 384 1.69 7.83 34.19
C THR A 384 1.03 9.20 34.25
N LYS A 385 0.12 9.37 35.21
CA LYS A 385 -0.53 10.64 35.55
C LYS A 385 -0.19 11.00 37.00
N PRO A 386 0.82 11.83 37.24
CA PRO A 386 1.32 12.10 38.58
C PRO A 386 0.39 12.99 39.40
N ASN A 387 -0.40 13.83 38.73
CA ASN A 387 -1.25 14.83 39.36
C ASN A 387 -2.72 14.66 38.94
N ASN A 388 -3.65 15.14 39.77
CA ASN A 388 -5.07 15.16 39.43
C ASN A 388 -5.35 16.27 38.41
N GLU A 389 -5.06 15.99 37.15
CA GLU A 389 -5.26 16.92 36.04
C GLU A 389 -6.66 16.79 35.42
N SER A 390 -7.30 17.93 35.16
CA SER A 390 -8.59 18.02 34.45
C SER A 390 -8.42 17.94 32.94
N LEU A 391 -9.55 17.82 32.21
CA LEU A 391 -9.56 17.92 30.75
C LEU A 391 -9.00 19.27 30.30
N THR A 392 -8.07 19.26 29.34
CA THR A 392 -7.59 20.51 28.72
C THR A 392 -8.65 21.08 27.77
N PRO A 393 -8.77 22.42 27.69
CA PRO A 393 -9.60 23.06 26.67
C PRO A 393 -9.18 22.68 25.24
N PRO A 394 -10.12 22.61 24.29
CA PRO A 394 -9.80 22.34 22.89
C PRO A 394 -8.82 23.35 22.30
N VAL A 395 -7.96 22.88 21.40
CA VAL A 395 -7.13 23.73 20.54
C VAL A 395 -7.83 23.88 19.19
N LEU A 396 -7.75 25.05 18.58
CA LEU A 396 -8.48 25.39 17.35
C LEU A 396 -7.57 25.37 16.14
N THR A 397 -8.10 24.90 15.01
CA THR A 397 -7.32 24.72 13.77
C THR A 397 -6.86 26.06 13.20
N TRP A 398 -7.75 27.04 13.19
CA TRP A 398 -7.54 28.36 12.58
C TRP A 398 -7.27 29.48 13.60
N GLY A 399 -6.91 29.11 14.83
CA GLY A 399 -6.69 30.05 15.92
C GLY A 399 -7.98 30.56 16.59
N GLU A 400 -7.79 31.42 17.58
CA GLU A 400 -8.85 31.96 18.46
C GLU A 400 -9.49 33.24 17.91
N LYS A 401 -8.93 33.82 16.84
CA LYS A 401 -9.44 35.01 16.17
C LYS A 401 -9.57 34.71 14.69
N GLN A 402 -10.77 34.89 14.16
CA GLN A 402 -11.06 34.68 12.75
C GLN A 402 -11.92 35.83 12.22
N GLU A 403 -11.90 36.01 10.91
CA GLU A 403 -12.72 36.99 10.21
C GLU A 403 -13.73 36.26 9.33
N SER A 404 -14.93 36.82 9.22
CA SER A 404 -15.98 36.29 8.36
C SER A 404 -16.70 37.45 7.66
N CYS A 405 -17.13 37.21 6.42
CA CYS A 405 -17.92 38.20 5.69
C CYS A 405 -19.31 38.36 6.32
N TYR A 406 -19.87 39.56 6.23
CA TYR A 406 -21.24 39.80 6.67
C TYR A 406 -22.23 38.83 6.00
N ASN A 407 -23.10 38.23 6.81
CA ASN A 407 -24.14 37.30 6.37
C ASN A 407 -23.62 35.98 5.76
N GLU A 408 -22.41 35.57 6.13
CA GLU A 408 -21.84 34.25 5.80
C GLU A 408 -21.76 33.33 7.02
N HIS A 409 -21.37 32.09 6.77
CA HIS A 409 -21.07 31.10 7.81
C HIS A 409 -19.56 30.94 8.00
N GLN A 410 -19.14 30.52 9.20
CA GLN A 410 -17.75 30.22 9.50
C GLN A 410 -17.56 28.75 9.86
N ALA A 411 -16.54 28.10 9.31
CA ALA A 411 -16.12 26.77 9.73
C ALA A 411 -15.32 26.87 11.03
N LEU A 412 -15.79 26.18 12.08
CA LEU A 412 -15.14 26.12 13.38
C LEU A 412 -14.65 24.69 13.63
N THR A 413 -13.33 24.53 13.73
CA THR A 413 -12.69 23.21 13.71
C THR A 413 -11.72 23.05 14.88
N VAL A 414 -11.93 22.03 15.70
CA VAL A 414 -10.99 21.59 16.73
C VAL A 414 -9.79 20.93 16.06
N LYS A 415 -8.59 21.39 16.42
CA LYS A 415 -7.32 20.83 15.98
C LYS A 415 -7.07 19.51 16.71
N ASN A 416 -6.74 18.46 15.95
CA ASN A 416 -6.35 17.15 16.51
C ASN A 416 -7.38 16.59 17.52
N PRO A 417 -8.64 16.33 17.10
CA PRO A 417 -9.67 15.85 18.00
C PRO A 417 -9.24 14.56 18.71
N GLU A 418 -9.49 14.51 20.01
CA GLU A 418 -9.04 13.47 20.93
C GLU A 418 -10.02 12.29 20.90
N ALA A 419 -9.48 11.08 21.00
CA ALA A 419 -10.25 9.85 20.86
C ALA A 419 -11.43 9.80 21.83
N LYS A 420 -12.64 9.65 21.27
CA LYS A 420 -13.91 9.51 22.01
C LYS A 420 -14.30 10.71 22.89
N VAL A 421 -13.59 11.84 22.79
CA VAL A 421 -13.99 13.14 23.37
C VAL A 421 -15.03 13.79 22.48
N GLU A 422 -16.11 14.30 23.07
CA GLU A 422 -17.11 15.11 22.37
C GLU A 422 -16.79 16.60 22.50
N TYR A 423 -17.11 17.37 21.47
CA TYR A 423 -16.90 18.83 21.45
C TYR A 423 -18.24 19.54 21.38
N PHE A 424 -18.55 20.32 22.42
CA PHE A 424 -19.81 21.04 22.55
C PHE A 424 -19.59 22.51 22.29
N TRP A 425 -20.35 23.06 21.35
CA TRP A 425 -20.24 24.43 20.90
C TRP A 425 -21.38 25.28 21.44
N TYR A 426 -21.04 26.47 21.93
CA TYR A 426 -21.96 27.42 22.54
C TYR A 426 -21.78 28.79 21.88
N ASP A 427 -22.87 29.53 21.79
CA ASP A 427 -22.92 30.91 21.31
C ASP A 427 -22.80 31.94 22.45
N GLU A 428 -22.92 31.49 23.70
CA GLU A 428 -22.72 32.31 24.90
C GLU A 428 -21.88 31.57 25.95
N LEU A 429 -21.09 32.33 26.71
CA LEU A 429 -20.15 31.77 27.70
C LEU A 429 -20.85 30.95 28.79
N ASN A 430 -22.05 31.35 29.22
CA ASN A 430 -22.77 30.74 30.34
C ASN A 430 -23.94 29.83 29.89
N SER A 431 -24.12 29.62 28.58
CA SER A 431 -25.21 28.77 28.09
C SER A 431 -25.03 27.33 28.58
N THR A 432 -26.12 26.71 29.05
CA THR A 432 -26.13 25.32 29.56
C THR A 432 -26.35 24.28 28.46
N GLN A 433 -26.85 24.70 27.30
CA GLN A 433 -27.14 23.84 26.16
C GLN A 433 -26.27 24.23 24.96
N PRO A 434 -25.49 23.30 24.38
CA PRO A 434 -24.75 23.60 23.18
C PRO A 434 -25.70 23.74 21.99
N PHE A 435 -25.42 24.69 21.10
CA PHE A 435 -26.21 24.84 19.86
C PHE A 435 -25.84 23.75 18.84
N VAL A 436 -24.61 23.21 18.90
CA VAL A 436 -24.15 22.11 18.04
C VAL A 436 -23.06 21.28 18.71
N LYS A 437 -22.87 20.05 18.24
CA LYS A 437 -21.81 19.14 18.68
C LYS A 437 -21.00 18.66 17.47
N GLY A 438 -19.69 18.51 17.66
CA GLY A 438 -18.80 17.99 16.62
C GLY A 438 -17.42 18.62 16.66
N SER A 439 -16.41 17.90 16.17
CA SER A 439 -15.04 18.44 16.05
C SER A 439 -14.89 19.44 14.90
N ASN A 440 -15.76 19.39 13.90
CA ASN A 440 -15.84 20.35 12.81
C ASN A 440 -17.31 20.74 12.59
N ILE A 441 -17.63 22.01 12.75
CA ILE A 441 -19.00 22.53 12.63
C ILE A 441 -19.04 23.79 11.77
N ILE A 442 -20.22 24.10 11.26
CA ILE A 442 -20.50 25.35 10.56
C ILE A 442 -21.33 26.23 11.51
N SER A 443 -20.90 27.47 11.72
CA SER A 443 -21.63 28.42 12.56
C SER A 443 -22.99 28.77 11.93
N PRO A 444 -23.95 29.28 12.72
CA PRO A 444 -25.03 30.09 12.16
C PRO A 444 -24.49 31.29 11.37
N THR A 445 -25.34 31.89 10.55
CA THR A 445 -25.01 33.10 9.80
C THR A 445 -24.59 34.23 10.73
N ILE A 446 -23.51 34.93 10.38
CA ILE A 446 -22.88 35.93 11.25
C ILE A 446 -23.07 37.34 10.67
N THR A 447 -23.78 38.21 11.38
CA THR A 447 -24.09 39.59 10.95
C THR A 447 -23.42 40.66 11.82
N GLU A 448 -22.87 40.27 12.97
CA GLU A 448 -22.15 41.12 13.91
C GLU A 448 -21.02 40.34 14.57
N ASN A 449 -20.03 41.04 15.13
CA ASN A 449 -18.93 40.40 15.86
C ASN A 449 -19.48 39.46 16.93
N LYS A 450 -19.06 38.20 16.91
CA LYS A 450 -19.58 37.17 17.80
C LYS A 450 -18.47 36.33 18.39
N THR A 451 -18.60 35.97 19.67
CA THR A 451 -17.69 35.02 20.31
C THR A 451 -18.41 33.69 20.49
N TYR A 452 -17.84 32.63 19.92
CA TYR A 452 -18.27 31.25 20.16
C TYR A 452 -17.38 30.60 21.20
N TYR A 453 -17.87 29.53 21.82
CA TYR A 453 -17.14 28.80 22.84
C TYR A 453 -17.21 27.31 22.55
N VAL A 454 -16.11 26.61 22.77
CA VAL A 454 -16.06 25.15 22.67
C VAL A 454 -15.47 24.55 23.94
N GLU A 455 -16.07 23.47 24.44
CA GLU A 455 -15.53 22.69 25.55
C GLU A 455 -15.40 21.21 25.12
N SER A 456 -14.40 20.53 25.68
CA SER A 456 -14.26 19.09 25.61
C SER A 456 -15.17 18.43 26.65
N ASN A 457 -15.85 17.36 26.26
CA ASN A 457 -16.66 16.52 27.15
C ASN A 457 -16.20 15.06 27.09
N TRP A 458 -15.85 14.49 28.24
CA TRP A 458 -15.47 13.08 28.39
C TRP A 458 -16.07 12.48 29.66
N ASN A 459 -16.97 11.51 29.54
CA ASN A 459 -17.67 10.88 30.67
C ASN A 459 -18.24 11.91 31.66
N ASN A 460 -18.93 12.93 31.16
CA ASN A 460 -19.50 14.06 31.93
C ASN A 460 -18.48 14.97 32.62
N LYS A 461 -17.18 14.75 32.45
CA LYS A 461 -16.16 15.74 32.79
C LYS A 461 -16.08 16.74 31.64
N LYS A 462 -16.05 18.03 31.97
CA LYS A 462 -15.94 19.12 31.01
C LYS A 462 -14.63 19.87 31.20
N SER A 463 -14.01 20.32 30.11
CA SER A 463 -12.92 21.29 30.19
C SER A 463 -13.45 22.69 30.46
N GLU A 464 -12.55 23.65 30.72
CA GLU A 464 -12.90 25.05 30.53
C GLU A 464 -13.25 25.32 29.06
N ARG A 465 -14.07 26.35 28.83
CA ARG A 465 -14.45 26.78 27.49
C ARG A 465 -13.32 27.53 26.81
N LYS A 466 -12.98 27.14 25.60
CA LYS A 466 -12.11 27.91 24.70
C LYS A 466 -12.96 28.87 23.89
N ALA A 467 -12.66 30.16 23.98
CA ALA A 467 -13.33 31.22 23.22
C ALA A 467 -12.75 31.34 21.79
N ILE A 468 -13.62 31.69 20.84
CA ILE A 468 -13.27 32.04 19.46
C ILE A 468 -13.97 33.33 19.10
N GLN A 469 -13.20 34.37 18.82
CA GLN A 469 -13.70 35.66 18.40
C GLN A 469 -13.81 35.69 16.87
N ILE A 470 -15.04 35.87 16.38
CA ILE A 470 -15.30 36.12 14.97
C ILE A 470 -15.54 37.61 14.78
N THR A 471 -14.67 38.24 14.01
CA THR A 471 -14.84 39.63 13.57
C THR A 471 -15.56 39.62 12.24
N VAL A 472 -16.69 40.31 12.17
CA VAL A 472 -17.46 40.45 10.94
C VAL A 472 -16.90 41.61 10.14
N LEU A 473 -16.50 41.31 8.91
CA LEU A 473 -16.05 42.31 7.97
C LEU A 473 -17.22 43.16 7.50
N GLU A 474 -16.93 44.42 7.18
CA GLU A 474 -17.94 45.42 6.84
C GLU A 474 -18.88 44.94 5.72
N LYS A 475 -20.19 45.18 5.89
CA LYS A 475 -21.19 44.84 4.86
C LYS A 475 -20.90 45.63 3.58
N ILE A 476 -20.60 44.91 2.49
CA ILE A 476 -20.44 45.51 1.17
C ILE A 476 -21.82 45.80 0.60
N ASN A 477 -22.13 47.08 0.46
CA ASN A 477 -23.35 47.53 -0.20
C ASN A 477 -23.12 47.74 -1.70
N PHE A 478 -24.07 47.28 -2.50
CA PHE A 478 -24.10 47.53 -3.94
C PHE A 478 -24.88 48.81 -4.21
N SER A 479 -24.25 49.81 -4.83
CA SER A 479 -24.87 51.12 -5.11
C SER A 479 -24.72 51.57 -6.56
N GLU A 480 -23.96 50.81 -7.34
CA GLU A 480 -23.68 51.04 -8.74
C GLU A 480 -24.96 50.93 -9.56
N LYS A 481 -25.17 51.89 -10.47
CA LYS A 481 -26.30 51.83 -11.41
C LYS A 481 -25.91 51.06 -12.66
N VAL A 482 -26.79 50.20 -13.15
CA VAL A 482 -26.58 49.44 -14.39
C VAL A 482 -27.13 50.24 -15.58
N SER A 483 -26.31 50.41 -16.61
CA SER A 483 -26.72 50.93 -17.92
C SER A 483 -26.78 49.78 -18.91
N ILE A 484 -27.91 49.64 -19.60
CA ILE A 484 -28.15 48.61 -20.62
C ILE A 484 -28.11 49.27 -22.00
N LYS A 485 -27.29 48.75 -22.92
CA LYS A 485 -27.25 49.20 -24.31
C LYS A 485 -27.35 48.00 -25.25
N GLN A 486 -28.36 47.99 -26.09
CA GLN A 486 -28.53 46.97 -27.11
C GLN A 486 -27.93 47.43 -28.44
N ASN A 487 -27.07 46.61 -29.05
CA ASN A 487 -26.55 46.84 -30.39
C ASN A 487 -27.22 45.88 -31.38
N LYS A 488 -28.10 46.43 -32.23
CA LYS A 488 -28.83 45.66 -33.23
C LYS A 488 -27.96 45.18 -34.39
N LYS A 489 -26.79 45.79 -34.64
CA LYS A 489 -25.93 45.47 -35.79
C LYS A 489 -25.09 44.21 -35.58
N ASP A 490 -24.63 43.97 -34.36
CA ASP A 490 -23.81 42.80 -34.00
C ASP A 490 -24.53 41.81 -33.07
N GLY A 491 -25.81 42.08 -32.74
CA GLY A 491 -26.65 41.16 -31.97
C GLY A 491 -26.28 41.06 -30.49
N THR A 492 -25.68 42.12 -29.90
CA THR A 492 -25.19 42.10 -28.53
C THR A 492 -25.95 43.04 -27.59
N ILE A 493 -25.89 42.73 -26.29
CA ILE A 493 -26.32 43.60 -25.19
C ILE A 493 -25.10 43.89 -24.32
N ILE A 494 -24.85 45.17 -24.06
CA ILE A 494 -23.76 45.64 -23.20
C ILE A 494 -24.36 46.15 -21.90
N LEU A 495 -23.97 45.53 -20.79
CA LEU A 495 -24.29 45.95 -19.44
C LEU A 495 -23.09 46.66 -18.84
N THR A 496 -23.25 47.90 -18.36
CA THR A 496 -22.18 48.71 -17.77
C THR A 496 -22.60 49.28 -16.43
N LEU A 497 -21.84 48.97 -15.38
CA LEU A 497 -21.95 49.58 -14.06
C LEU A 497 -21.34 50.98 -14.04
N LYS A 498 -22.07 51.93 -13.45
CA LYS A 498 -21.63 53.31 -13.21
C LYS A 498 -21.03 53.45 -11.82
N ASN A 499 -20.12 54.42 -11.66
CA ASN A 499 -19.42 54.74 -10.41
C ASN A 499 -18.53 53.60 -9.89
N THR A 500 -17.73 53.00 -10.78
CA THR A 500 -16.88 51.84 -10.47
C THR A 500 -15.39 52.18 -10.31
N ASP A 501 -15.08 53.44 -9.99
CA ASP A 501 -13.70 53.93 -9.91
C ASP A 501 -12.93 53.41 -8.68
N ASP A 502 -13.65 52.85 -7.70
CA ASP A 502 -13.02 52.23 -6.53
C ASP A 502 -12.34 50.91 -6.90
N LYS A 503 -11.01 50.98 -7.01
CA LYS A 503 -10.15 49.85 -7.39
C LYS A 503 -10.14 48.73 -6.35
N LYS A 504 -10.65 48.95 -5.13
CA LYS A 504 -10.79 47.90 -4.10
C LYS A 504 -11.72 46.78 -4.55
N TYR A 505 -12.70 47.09 -5.39
CA TYR A 505 -13.75 46.14 -5.77
C TYR A 505 -13.60 45.62 -7.21
N LYS A 506 -14.14 44.42 -7.43
CA LYS A 506 -14.42 43.82 -8.73
C LYS A 506 -15.89 43.40 -8.79
N PHE A 507 -16.38 43.07 -9.98
CA PHE A 507 -17.78 42.72 -10.18
C PHE A 507 -17.90 41.39 -10.91
N GLU A 508 -18.73 40.50 -10.37
CA GLU A 508 -18.99 39.20 -10.97
C GLU A 508 -20.44 39.12 -11.44
N TRP A 509 -20.60 38.76 -12.72
CA TRP A 509 -21.88 38.60 -13.39
C TRP A 509 -22.26 37.13 -13.41
N LEU A 510 -23.51 36.83 -13.05
CA LEU A 510 -24.02 35.48 -12.87
C LEU A 510 -25.34 35.30 -13.61
N ASP A 511 -25.60 34.08 -14.08
CA ASP A 511 -26.89 33.67 -14.61
C ASP A 511 -27.87 33.23 -13.50
N GLU A 512 -29.04 32.73 -13.89
CA GLU A 512 -30.09 32.25 -12.99
C GLU A 512 -29.69 31.05 -12.13
N ASP A 513 -28.82 30.20 -12.69
CA ASP A 513 -28.27 29.03 -12.00
C ASP A 513 -27.09 29.40 -11.08
N GLY A 514 -26.66 30.68 -11.10
CA GLY A 514 -25.53 31.17 -10.34
C GLY A 514 -24.17 30.86 -10.97
N ASN A 515 -24.15 30.40 -12.22
CA ASN A 515 -22.91 30.23 -12.97
C ASN A 515 -22.39 31.58 -13.45
N ARG A 516 -21.08 31.66 -13.60
CA ARG A 516 -20.41 32.88 -14.05
C ARG A 516 -20.66 33.14 -15.53
N ILE A 517 -21.07 34.36 -15.84
CA ILE A 517 -21.19 34.86 -17.22
C ILE A 517 -19.85 35.47 -17.63
N TYR A 518 -19.40 35.07 -18.82
CA TYR A 518 -18.16 35.56 -19.44
C TYR A 518 -18.47 36.50 -20.60
N ASN A 519 -17.52 37.37 -20.93
CA ASN A 519 -17.71 38.41 -21.93
C ASN A 519 -17.77 37.81 -23.35
N PHE A 520 -18.70 38.23 -24.18
CA PHE A 520 -18.82 37.77 -25.57
C PHE A 520 -18.08 38.72 -26.52
N ASP A 521 -17.22 38.17 -27.38
CA ASP A 521 -16.59 38.92 -28.47
C ASP A 521 -17.39 38.73 -29.77
N PRO A 522 -18.09 39.77 -30.26
CA PRO A 522 -18.88 39.67 -31.49
C PRO A 522 -18.02 39.55 -32.76
N LYS A 523 -16.74 39.96 -32.73
CA LYS A 523 -15.85 39.85 -33.91
C LYS A 523 -15.37 38.41 -34.12
N GLU A 524 -15.07 37.72 -33.02
CA GLU A 524 -14.59 36.33 -33.03
C GLU A 524 -15.72 35.31 -32.80
N ASN A 525 -16.95 35.79 -32.57
CA ASN A 525 -18.15 35.02 -32.25
C ASN A 525 -17.93 33.95 -31.16
N LYS A 526 -17.22 34.32 -30.10
CA LYS A 526 -16.91 33.40 -29.01
C LYS A 526 -16.91 34.10 -27.65
N THR A 527 -17.07 33.29 -26.62
CA THR A 527 -16.96 33.73 -25.23
C THR A 527 -15.49 33.86 -24.83
N VAL A 528 -15.15 34.95 -24.15
CA VAL A 528 -13.80 35.34 -23.75
C VAL A 528 -13.73 35.44 -22.23
N TYR A 529 -12.80 34.69 -21.64
CA TYR A 529 -12.55 34.70 -20.19
C TYR A 529 -11.98 36.04 -19.69
N LYS A 530 -11.32 36.81 -20.56
CA LYS A 530 -10.69 38.08 -20.21
C LYS A 530 -11.77 39.15 -19.91
N GLY A 531 -11.68 39.76 -18.72
CA GLY A 531 -12.61 40.81 -18.29
C GLY A 531 -13.90 40.30 -17.65
N SER A 532 -13.94 39.04 -17.22
CA SER A 532 -15.07 38.43 -16.51
C SER A 532 -15.32 38.99 -15.10
N ASP A 533 -14.41 39.83 -14.59
CA ASP A 533 -14.49 40.55 -13.31
C ASP A 533 -14.64 42.08 -13.52
N SER A 534 -15.14 42.50 -14.69
CA SER A 534 -15.21 43.91 -15.06
C SER A 534 -16.57 44.54 -14.77
N SER A 535 -16.57 45.87 -14.62
CA SER A 535 -17.79 46.68 -14.51
C SER A 535 -18.65 46.66 -15.77
N THR A 536 -18.15 46.09 -16.87
CA THR A 536 -18.88 45.92 -18.13
C THR A 536 -18.87 44.47 -18.60
N ILE A 537 -20.01 43.97 -19.06
CA ILE A 537 -20.13 42.67 -19.74
C ILE A 537 -20.93 42.82 -21.04
N THR A 538 -20.47 42.12 -22.08
CA THR A 538 -21.18 41.99 -23.37
C THR A 538 -21.72 40.58 -23.47
N ILE A 539 -23.00 40.44 -23.78
CA ILE A 539 -23.71 39.16 -23.96
C ILE A 539 -24.48 39.17 -25.28
N LYS A 540 -25.00 38.01 -25.70
CA LYS A 540 -25.81 37.90 -26.92
C LYS A 540 -27.25 38.38 -26.67
N ASN A 541 -27.91 38.87 -27.73
CA ASN A 541 -29.34 39.20 -27.71
C ASN A 541 -30.22 37.98 -27.38
N GLU A 542 -29.77 36.76 -27.65
CA GLU A 542 -30.46 35.53 -27.25
C GLU A 542 -30.67 35.44 -25.73
N SER A 543 -29.92 36.22 -24.95
CA SER A 543 -30.10 36.36 -23.49
C SER A 543 -31.24 37.32 -23.08
N LEU A 544 -32.01 37.89 -24.03
CA LEU A 544 -33.21 38.66 -23.72
C LEU A 544 -34.28 37.79 -23.05
N GLY A 545 -34.77 38.24 -21.89
CA GLY A 545 -35.72 37.49 -21.07
C GLY A 545 -35.09 36.62 -19.97
N PHE A 546 -33.76 36.47 -19.94
CA PHE A 546 -33.07 35.86 -18.80
C PHE A 546 -32.81 36.88 -17.70
N THR A 547 -32.83 36.41 -16.46
CA THR A 547 -32.44 37.20 -15.29
C THR A 547 -30.93 37.11 -15.10
N ILE A 548 -30.26 38.27 -15.07
CA ILE A 548 -28.83 38.35 -14.78
C ILE A 548 -28.65 38.90 -13.38
N PHE A 549 -27.66 38.39 -12.67
CA PHE A 549 -27.25 38.91 -11.38
C PHE A 549 -25.86 39.52 -11.46
N VAL A 550 -25.61 40.51 -10.62
CA VAL A 550 -24.28 41.03 -10.40
C VAL A 550 -24.01 41.17 -8.91
N LYS A 551 -22.79 40.88 -8.49
CA LYS A 551 -22.32 41.15 -7.12
C LYS A 551 -21.02 41.93 -7.14
N LYS A 552 -20.85 42.78 -6.14
CA LYS A 552 -19.63 43.55 -5.88
C LYS A 552 -18.77 42.75 -4.91
N ILE A 553 -17.50 42.56 -5.24
CA ILE A 553 -16.57 41.70 -4.49
C ILE A 553 -15.34 42.52 -4.11
N ASP A 554 -14.96 42.48 -2.84
CA ASP A 554 -13.69 43.02 -2.36
C ASP A 554 -12.52 42.15 -2.83
N LYS A 555 -11.49 42.74 -3.43
CA LYS A 555 -10.36 41.99 -3.99
C LYS A 555 -9.43 41.39 -2.94
N GLU A 556 -9.39 41.97 -1.75
CA GLU A 556 -8.50 41.54 -0.68
C GLU A 556 -9.19 40.50 0.21
N THR A 557 -10.38 40.83 0.70
CA THR A 557 -11.11 39.95 1.64
C THR A 557 -11.94 38.88 0.95
N THR A 558 -12.20 39.04 -0.36
CA THR A 558 -13.11 38.20 -1.16
C THR A 558 -14.58 38.23 -0.75
N CYS A 559 -14.96 39.06 0.24
CA CYS A 559 -16.35 39.27 0.63
C CYS A 559 -17.15 39.87 -0.52
N SER A 560 -18.43 39.51 -0.60
CA SER A 560 -19.33 40.00 -1.64
C SER A 560 -20.59 40.65 -1.09
N SER A 561 -21.12 41.63 -1.83
CA SER A 561 -22.47 42.14 -1.63
C SER A 561 -23.53 41.07 -1.90
N GLU A 562 -24.77 41.34 -1.48
CA GLU A 562 -25.93 40.65 -2.00
C GLU A 562 -25.99 40.77 -3.54
N LYS A 563 -26.59 39.75 -4.19
CA LYS A 563 -26.80 39.74 -5.63
C LYS A 563 -27.84 40.79 -6.01
N VAL A 564 -27.52 41.63 -6.98
CA VAL A 564 -28.47 42.57 -7.57
C VAL A 564 -29.02 42.00 -8.86
N THR A 565 -30.34 41.89 -8.92
CA THR A 565 -31.08 41.38 -10.09
C THR A 565 -31.17 42.44 -11.18
N ILE A 566 -30.84 42.05 -12.41
CA ILE A 566 -30.91 42.84 -13.62
C ILE A 566 -31.87 42.14 -14.57
N LYS A 567 -33.00 42.79 -14.84
CA LYS A 567 -33.98 42.33 -15.83
C LYS A 567 -33.64 42.95 -17.18
N LEU A 568 -33.35 42.10 -18.16
CA LEU A 568 -32.98 42.46 -19.53
C LEU A 568 -34.19 42.71 -20.43
#